data_AF-A0A7C6TTR5-F1
#
_entry.id   AF-A0A7C6TTR5-F1
#
_cell.length_a   1.000
_cell.length_b   1.000
_cell.length_c   1.000
_cell.angle_alpha   90.00
_cell.angle_beta   90.00
_cell.angle_gamma   90.00
#
_symmetry.space_group_name_H-M   'P 1'
#
loop_
_entity.id
_entity.type
_entity.pdbx_description
1 polymer ?
#
loop_
_entity_poly.entity_id
_entity_poly.type
_entity_poly.pdbx_seq_one_letter_code
_entity_poly.pdbx_strand_id
1 'polypeptide(L)'
;MYLKGIFCEVLARQAYYAAALSPHVVDVELVNKGLHDTPEVLRADLQRRLNAIERDRYDAVLLGYGLCSNSIVGLVCPHTRMVVPRAHDCITLYLGSKERYADEFRATPGTYWYTADYIERSRDDDGRVALGAAGEKDMSVVYQEYVEKYGRDNADYLMEVMGAWRAHYSRAAYIEAEEMPLPDYVAQVQEQAARRGWVFEKLAGSIIILRDLIEGRWDDERFLIVSPRRTLVPTYDARIIREADSPEG
;
A
#
# COMPACT_ATOMS: atom_id res chain seq x y z
N MET A 1 -15.94 5.54 -19.45
CA MET A 1 -14.68 4.85 -19.77
C MET A 1 -14.83 3.36 -19.46
N TYR A 2 -14.05 2.52 -20.13
CA TYR A 2 -13.79 1.15 -19.72
C TYR A 2 -12.40 1.09 -19.07
N LEU A 3 -12.35 0.75 -17.79
CA LEU A 3 -11.16 0.86 -16.96
C LEU A 3 -10.73 -0.52 -16.45
N LYS A 4 -9.42 -0.74 -16.38
CA LYS A 4 -8.83 -1.89 -15.69
C LYS A 4 -8.28 -1.42 -14.36
N GLY A 5 -8.77 -1.94 -13.24
CA GLY A 5 -8.23 -1.62 -11.93
C GLY A 5 -7.42 -2.79 -11.37
N ILE A 6 -6.15 -2.55 -11.04
CA ILE A 6 -5.28 -3.51 -10.35
C ILE A 6 -5.06 -2.98 -8.94
N PHE A 7 -5.51 -3.73 -7.93
CA PHE A 7 -5.51 -3.30 -6.54
C PHE A 7 -4.87 -4.36 -5.65
N CYS A 8 -4.17 -3.94 -4.58
CA CYS A 8 -3.87 -4.84 -3.48
C CYS A 8 -5.19 -5.33 -2.87
N GLU A 9 -5.28 -6.61 -2.55
CA GLU A 9 -6.51 -7.22 -2.05
C GLU A 9 -7.01 -6.65 -0.71
N VAL A 10 -6.14 -5.94 0.01
CA VAL A 10 -6.48 -5.20 1.24
C VAL A 10 -7.41 -4.02 0.95
N LEU A 11 -7.53 -3.58 -0.29
CA LEU A 11 -8.47 -2.54 -0.73
C LEU A 11 -9.74 -3.11 -1.37
N ALA A 12 -9.98 -4.43 -1.27
CA ALA A 12 -11.02 -5.10 -2.04
C ALA A 12 -12.43 -4.52 -1.80
N ARG A 13 -12.85 -4.32 -0.54
CA ARG A 13 -14.19 -3.78 -0.26
C ARG A 13 -14.36 -2.37 -0.79
N GLN A 14 -13.37 -1.50 -0.57
CA GLN A 14 -13.40 -0.12 -1.07
C GLN A 14 -13.41 -0.11 -2.62
N ALA A 15 -12.60 -0.96 -3.26
CA ALA A 15 -12.52 -1.04 -4.71
C ALA A 15 -13.84 -1.52 -5.32
N TYR A 16 -14.45 -2.57 -4.76
CA TYR A 16 -15.76 -3.05 -5.21
C TYR A 16 -16.87 -2.04 -4.94
N TYR A 17 -16.88 -1.41 -3.77
CA TYR A 17 -17.86 -0.38 -3.41
C TYR A 17 -17.82 0.81 -4.38
N ALA A 18 -16.63 1.36 -4.63
CA ALA A 18 -16.46 2.45 -5.57
C ALA A 18 -16.76 2.03 -7.02
N ALA A 19 -16.35 0.83 -7.44
CA ALA A 19 -16.62 0.33 -8.79
C ALA A 19 -18.13 0.13 -9.04
N ALA A 20 -18.87 -0.36 -8.04
CA ALA A 20 -20.31 -0.59 -8.14
C ALA A 20 -21.12 0.72 -8.31
N LEU A 21 -20.58 1.85 -7.86
CA LEU A 21 -21.21 3.17 -7.94
C LEU A 21 -20.62 4.06 -9.05
N SER A 22 -19.56 3.60 -9.72
CA SER A 22 -18.85 4.38 -10.72
C SER A 22 -19.70 4.63 -11.98
N PRO A 23 -19.57 5.81 -12.63
CA PRO A 23 -20.16 6.04 -13.96
C PRO A 23 -19.39 5.32 -15.08
N HIS A 24 -18.41 4.48 -14.74
CA HIS A 24 -17.54 3.77 -15.68
C HIS A 24 -17.63 2.27 -15.48
N VAL A 25 -17.36 1.51 -16.54
CA VAL A 25 -17.22 0.06 -16.44
C VAL A 25 -15.81 -0.22 -15.92
N VAL A 26 -15.68 -0.99 -14.84
CA VAL A 26 -14.40 -1.22 -14.18
C VAL A 26 -14.18 -2.73 -13.97
N ASP A 27 -13.20 -3.28 -14.67
CA ASP A 27 -12.73 -4.64 -14.42
C ASP A 27 -11.74 -4.60 -13.24
N VAL A 28 -12.17 -5.07 -12.07
CA VAL A 28 -11.35 -5.12 -10.85
C VAL A 28 -10.53 -6.41 -10.80
N GLU A 29 -9.22 -6.27 -10.61
CA GLU A 29 -8.28 -7.36 -10.40
C GLU A 29 -7.54 -7.17 -9.08
N LEU A 30 -7.64 -8.18 -8.21
CA LEU A 30 -7.01 -8.16 -6.89
C LEU A 30 -5.68 -8.91 -6.91
N VAL A 31 -4.68 -8.32 -6.26
CA VAL A 31 -3.34 -8.86 -6.11
C VAL A 31 -3.12 -9.23 -4.64
N ASN A 32 -2.58 -10.43 -4.41
CA ASN A 32 -2.36 -10.96 -3.07
C ASN A 32 -1.45 -10.02 -2.24
N LYS A 33 -1.84 -9.77 -0.99
CA LYS A 33 -1.13 -8.82 -0.11
C LYS A 33 0.28 -9.30 0.24
N GLY A 34 0.49 -10.61 0.34
CA GLY A 34 1.78 -11.23 0.72
C GLY A 34 2.91 -10.92 -0.26
N LEU A 35 2.61 -10.48 -1.49
CA LEU A 35 3.64 -9.98 -2.40
C LEU A 35 4.36 -8.73 -1.87
N HIS A 36 3.79 -7.98 -0.92
CA HIS A 36 4.45 -6.83 -0.29
C HIS A 36 5.66 -7.22 0.57
N ASP A 37 5.84 -8.51 0.89
CA ASP A 37 7.03 -9.00 1.60
C ASP A 37 8.30 -8.90 0.75
N THR A 38 8.14 -8.98 -0.58
CA THR A 38 9.26 -8.95 -1.53
C THR A 38 8.93 -7.97 -2.66
N PRO A 39 9.26 -6.68 -2.50
CA PRO A 39 8.88 -5.61 -3.42
C PRO A 39 9.22 -5.87 -4.89
N GLU A 40 10.31 -6.57 -5.18
CA GLU A 40 10.74 -6.96 -6.52
C GLU A 40 9.79 -7.99 -7.15
N VAL A 41 9.30 -8.94 -6.34
CA VAL A 41 8.33 -9.94 -6.78
C VAL A 41 6.98 -9.28 -7.05
N LEU A 42 6.53 -8.36 -6.17
CA LEU A 42 5.33 -7.57 -6.43
C LEU A 42 5.47 -6.76 -7.72
N ARG A 43 6.60 -6.07 -7.92
CA ARG A 43 6.87 -5.32 -9.16
C ARG A 43 6.79 -6.20 -10.39
N ALA A 44 7.43 -7.38 -10.36
CA ALA A 44 7.40 -8.32 -11.47
C ALA A 44 5.97 -8.85 -11.73
N ASP A 45 5.20 -9.13 -10.68
CA ASP A 45 3.79 -9.55 -10.79
C ASP A 45 2.93 -8.48 -11.45
N LEU A 46 3.04 -7.24 -10.98
CA LEU A 46 2.33 -6.09 -11.56
C LEU A 46 2.74 -5.86 -13.02
N GLN A 47 4.02 -5.94 -13.34
CA GLN A 47 4.51 -5.78 -14.72
C GLN A 47 3.96 -6.87 -15.65
N ARG A 48 3.88 -8.13 -15.19
CA ARG A 48 3.27 -9.22 -15.98
C ARG A 48 1.80 -8.94 -16.26
N ARG A 49 1.05 -8.43 -15.28
CA ARG A 49 -0.36 -8.05 -15.46
C ARG A 49 -0.50 -6.91 -16.46
N LEU A 50 0.34 -5.87 -16.36
CA LEU A 50 0.37 -4.75 -17.31
C LEU A 50 0.70 -5.20 -18.74
N ASN A 51 1.63 -6.14 -18.90
CA ASN A 51 2.01 -6.71 -20.20
C ASN A 51 0.91 -7.59 -20.81
N ALA A 52 0.05 -8.19 -19.99
CA ALA A 52 -1.04 -9.04 -20.43
C ALA A 52 -2.31 -8.26 -20.85
N ILE A 53 -2.32 -6.94 -20.66
CA ILE A 53 -3.46 -6.10 -21.05
C ILE A 53 -3.54 -6.06 -22.58
N GLU A 54 -4.71 -6.39 -23.12
CA GLU A 54 -4.97 -6.31 -24.56
C GLU A 54 -4.99 -4.85 -25.04
N ARG A 55 -4.40 -4.59 -26.20
CA ARG A 55 -4.41 -3.27 -26.83
C ARG A 55 -5.84 -2.82 -27.11
N ASP A 56 -6.11 -1.53 -26.92
CA ASP A 56 -7.38 -0.86 -27.20
C ASP A 56 -8.59 -1.40 -26.38
N ARG A 57 -8.37 -2.29 -25.40
CA ARG A 57 -9.42 -2.83 -24.52
C ARG A 57 -9.88 -1.85 -23.44
N TYR A 58 -8.96 -1.05 -22.90
CA TYR A 58 -9.25 -0.12 -21.78
C TYR A 58 -8.75 1.29 -22.08
N ASP A 59 -9.50 2.28 -21.61
CA ASP A 59 -9.15 3.70 -21.69
C ASP A 59 -8.01 4.07 -20.72
N ALA A 60 -7.89 3.36 -19.59
CA ALA A 60 -6.82 3.53 -18.61
C ALA A 60 -6.68 2.30 -17.70
N VAL A 61 -5.48 2.14 -17.14
CA VAL A 61 -5.18 1.17 -16.08
C VAL A 61 -5.01 1.92 -14.76
N LEU A 62 -5.81 1.60 -13.77
CA LEU A 62 -5.74 2.17 -12.44
C LEU A 62 -4.85 1.28 -11.57
N LEU A 63 -3.82 1.84 -10.95
CA LEU A 63 -3.05 1.13 -9.93
C LEU A 63 -3.45 1.68 -8.56
N GLY A 64 -4.18 0.90 -7.78
CA GLY A 64 -4.52 1.24 -6.40
C GLY A 64 -3.37 0.95 -5.43
N TYR A 65 -2.26 1.66 -5.63
CA TYR A 65 -1.02 1.51 -4.87
C TYR A 65 -0.40 2.89 -4.63
N GLY A 66 0.25 3.06 -3.48
CA GLY A 66 1.29 4.09 -3.34
C GLY A 66 2.64 3.57 -3.86
N LEU A 67 3.74 4.20 -3.48
CA LEU A 67 5.08 3.67 -3.76
C LEU A 67 5.25 2.26 -3.18
N CYS A 68 4.70 1.97 -1.99
CA CYS A 68 4.69 0.66 -1.34
C CYS A 68 6.08 0.00 -1.36
N SER A 69 7.07 0.63 -0.72
CA SER A 69 8.49 0.21 -0.79
C SER A 69 9.04 0.18 -2.22
N ASN A 70 8.59 1.13 -3.05
CA ASN A 70 8.93 1.27 -4.47
C ASN A 70 8.48 0.10 -5.37
N SER A 71 7.51 -0.71 -4.96
CA SER A 71 6.98 -1.82 -5.78
C SER A 71 6.38 -1.40 -7.12
N ILE A 72 5.94 -0.15 -7.26
CA ILE A 72 5.42 0.38 -8.54
C ILE A 72 6.45 1.15 -9.37
N VAL A 73 7.63 1.43 -8.80
CA VAL A 73 8.70 2.14 -9.52
C VAL A 73 9.22 1.25 -10.64
N GLY A 74 9.44 1.83 -11.82
CA GLY A 74 9.90 1.08 -12.99
C GLY A 74 8.78 0.42 -13.80
N LEU A 75 7.53 0.39 -13.33
CA LEU A 75 6.43 -0.20 -14.10
C LEU A 75 6.19 0.57 -15.40
N VAL A 76 5.85 -0.15 -16.47
CA VAL A 76 5.54 0.41 -17.78
C VAL A 76 4.31 -0.31 -18.34
N CYS A 77 3.36 0.43 -18.91
CA CYS A 77 2.28 -0.17 -19.70
C CYS A 77 2.53 0.09 -21.20
N PRO A 78 2.54 -0.95 -22.07
CA PRO A 78 2.98 -0.80 -23.47
C PRO A 78 2.14 0.16 -24.32
N HIS A 79 0.81 0.17 -24.11
CA HIS A 79 -0.13 0.88 -24.99
C HIS A 79 -1.26 1.60 -24.27
N THR A 80 -1.47 1.35 -22.98
CA THR A 80 -2.54 1.98 -22.20
C THR A 80 -1.93 2.90 -21.15
N ARG A 81 -2.51 4.09 -20.94
CA ARG A 81 -2.06 4.98 -19.88
C ARG A 81 -2.32 4.35 -18.50
N MET A 82 -1.41 4.56 -17.57
CA MET A 82 -1.62 4.20 -16.16
C MET A 82 -2.04 5.42 -15.37
N VAL A 83 -2.84 5.23 -14.32
CA VAL A 83 -3.20 6.26 -13.36
C VAL A 83 -2.90 5.73 -11.98
N VAL A 84 -2.12 6.50 -11.22
CA VAL A 84 -1.66 6.11 -9.88
C VAL A 84 -1.90 7.26 -8.89
N PRO A 85 -2.29 6.95 -7.64
CA PRO A 85 -2.26 7.93 -6.55
C PRO A 85 -0.83 8.42 -6.28
N ARG A 86 -0.69 9.70 -5.96
CA ARG A 86 0.53 10.28 -5.38
C ARG A 86 0.55 9.97 -3.88
N ALA A 87 1.00 8.76 -3.55
CA ALA A 87 1.00 8.23 -2.19
C ALA A 87 2.28 7.44 -1.89
N HIS A 88 2.74 7.48 -0.64
CA HIS A 88 3.89 6.66 -0.22
C HIS A 88 3.51 5.19 -0.06
N ASP A 89 2.31 4.91 0.43
CA ASP A 89 1.77 3.56 0.64
C ASP A 89 0.24 3.59 0.69
N CYS A 90 -0.37 2.42 0.93
CA CYS A 90 -1.82 2.28 1.01
C CYS A 90 -2.45 2.96 2.23
N ILE A 91 -1.71 3.34 3.28
CA ILE A 91 -2.26 4.06 4.44
C ILE A 91 -2.80 5.43 4.00
N THR A 92 -2.11 6.10 3.08
CA THR A 92 -2.59 7.33 2.43
C THR A 92 -3.96 7.12 1.79
N LEU A 93 -4.18 5.99 1.13
CA LEU A 93 -5.43 5.66 0.43
C LEU A 93 -6.58 5.42 1.42
N TYR A 94 -6.30 4.91 2.63
CA TYR A 94 -7.30 4.77 3.69
C TYR A 94 -7.59 6.07 4.44
N LEU A 95 -6.59 6.94 4.62
CA LEU A 95 -6.77 8.24 5.28
C LEU A 95 -7.38 9.30 4.34
N GLY A 96 -7.29 9.09 3.03
CA GLY A 96 -7.80 9.99 2.01
C GLY A 96 -6.94 11.23 1.76
N SER A 97 -5.80 11.38 2.44
CA SER A 97 -4.89 12.53 2.30
C SER A 97 -3.45 12.15 2.65
N LYS A 98 -2.50 12.57 1.81
CA LYS A 98 -1.06 12.39 2.04
C LYS A 98 -0.55 13.35 3.13
N GLU A 99 -1.14 14.54 3.24
CA GLU A 99 -0.85 15.53 4.28
C GLU A 99 -1.23 15.00 5.64
N ARG A 100 -2.45 14.46 5.76
CA ARG A 100 -2.90 13.82 7.00
C ARG A 100 -2.04 12.63 7.38
N TYR A 101 -1.67 11.79 6.42
CA TYR A 101 -0.75 10.70 6.70
C TYR A 101 0.60 11.20 7.22
N ALA A 102 1.14 12.27 6.61
CA ALA A 102 2.37 12.90 7.08
C ALA A 102 2.23 13.53 8.48
N ASP A 103 1.07 14.10 8.83
CA ASP A 103 0.80 14.63 10.15
C ASP A 103 0.77 13.52 11.21
N GLU A 104 0.04 12.43 10.94
CA GLU A 104 -0.02 11.26 11.82
C GLU A 104 1.35 10.61 12.02
N PHE A 105 2.11 10.47 10.93
CA PHE A 105 3.45 9.91 10.97
C PHE A 105 4.41 10.81 11.77
N ARG A 106 4.34 12.14 11.60
CA ARG A 106 5.16 13.09 12.38
C ARG A 106 4.79 13.11 13.86
N ALA A 107 3.50 13.02 14.17
CA ALA A 107 3.01 13.01 15.55
C ALA A 107 3.37 11.72 16.27
N THR A 108 3.28 10.56 15.59
CA THR A 108 3.59 9.26 16.19
C THR A 108 4.15 8.29 15.13
N PRO A 109 5.47 8.33 14.86
CA PRO A 109 6.09 7.44 13.86
C PRO A 109 5.90 5.95 14.19
N GLY A 110 5.88 5.62 15.49
CA GLY A 110 5.63 4.28 16.02
C GLY A 110 4.17 3.86 16.00
N THR A 111 3.48 4.07 14.87
CA THR A 111 2.09 3.68 14.68
C THR A 111 1.98 2.36 13.92
N TYR A 112 1.21 1.43 14.48
CA TYR A 112 0.82 0.18 13.86
C TYR A 112 -0.61 0.32 13.33
N TRP A 113 -0.79 0.16 12.02
CA TRP A 113 -2.00 0.60 11.29
C TRP A 113 -2.95 -0.55 10.98
N TYR A 114 -4.19 -0.44 11.45
CA TYR A 114 -5.22 -1.45 11.29
C TYR A 114 -6.37 -0.92 10.42
N THR A 115 -6.91 -1.79 9.57
CA THR A 115 -8.14 -1.59 8.82
C THR A 115 -8.95 -2.89 8.83
N ALA A 116 -10.27 -2.80 8.69
CA ALA A 116 -11.13 -3.99 8.65
C ALA A 116 -10.69 -4.98 7.55
N ASP A 117 -10.49 -4.48 6.33
CA ASP A 117 -10.08 -5.33 5.20
C ASP A 117 -8.73 -6.00 5.40
N TYR A 118 -7.76 -5.30 5.96
CA TYR A 118 -6.46 -5.90 6.23
C TYR A 118 -6.57 -7.04 7.25
N ILE A 119 -7.34 -6.84 8.33
CA ILE A 119 -7.59 -7.87 9.34
C ILE A 119 -8.29 -9.08 8.72
N GLU A 120 -9.30 -8.88 7.88
CA GLU A 120 -10.03 -9.96 7.21
C GLU A 120 -9.14 -10.76 6.25
N ARG A 121 -8.26 -10.09 5.51
CA ARG A 121 -7.32 -10.70 4.56
C ARG A 121 -6.11 -11.35 5.23
N SER A 122 -5.94 -11.16 6.54
CA SER A 122 -4.82 -11.70 7.32
C SER A 122 -5.17 -12.94 8.14
N ARG A 123 -6.38 -13.52 7.98
CA ARG A 123 -6.84 -14.67 8.76
C ARG A 123 -5.97 -15.94 8.62
N ASP A 124 -5.27 -16.08 7.50
CA ASP A 124 -4.40 -17.24 7.20
C ASP A 124 -2.89 -16.89 7.32
N ASP A 125 -2.56 -15.67 7.74
CA ASP A 125 -1.19 -15.15 7.77
C ASP A 125 -0.75 -15.03 9.24
N ASP A 126 0.35 -15.69 9.61
CA ASP A 126 0.84 -15.99 10.97
C ASP A 126 1.00 -14.76 11.89
N GLY A 127 -0.11 -14.15 12.31
CA GLY A 127 -0.16 -12.97 13.18
C GLY A 127 -0.08 -11.60 12.50
N ARG A 128 -0.03 -11.52 11.16
CA ARG A 128 0.22 -10.26 10.43
C ARG A 128 -1.05 -9.44 10.18
N VAL A 129 -1.51 -8.69 11.17
CA VAL A 129 -2.80 -7.97 11.14
C VAL A 129 -2.72 -6.47 10.81
N ALA A 130 -1.54 -5.93 10.46
CA ALA A 130 -1.42 -4.50 10.11
C ALA A 130 -0.63 -4.17 8.84
N LEU A 131 -1.00 -3.02 8.27
CA LEU A 131 -0.42 -2.39 7.09
C LEU A 131 0.97 -1.82 7.38
N GLY A 132 1.88 -1.92 6.42
CA GLY A 132 3.21 -1.27 6.48
C GLY A 132 4.22 -1.95 7.41
N ALA A 133 3.79 -2.91 8.23
CA ALA A 133 4.68 -3.79 8.96
C ALA A 133 5.29 -4.82 8.00
N ALA A 134 6.39 -4.46 7.34
CA ALA A 134 7.23 -5.44 6.65
C ALA A 134 7.53 -6.58 7.63
N GLY A 135 7.28 -7.80 7.16
CA GLY A 135 7.07 -8.99 7.99
C GLY A 135 7.91 -9.07 9.26
N GLU A 136 7.26 -9.51 10.34
CA GLU A 136 7.93 -10.27 11.40
C GLU A 136 8.52 -11.54 10.76
N LYS A 137 9.61 -11.40 9.99
CA LYS A 137 10.47 -12.55 9.68
C LYS A 137 10.95 -13.10 11.01
N ASP A 138 10.97 -14.43 11.13
CA ASP A 138 11.54 -15.14 12.27
C ASP A 138 12.93 -14.57 12.52
N MET A 139 13.10 -13.92 13.67
CA MET A 139 14.31 -13.17 14.01
C MET A 139 15.53 -14.08 14.08
N SER A 140 15.32 -15.37 14.28
CA SER A 140 16.37 -16.38 14.19
C SER A 140 16.92 -16.51 12.77
N VAL A 141 16.07 -16.44 11.74
CA VAL A 141 16.46 -16.56 10.33
C VAL A 141 17.20 -15.29 9.87
N VAL A 142 16.68 -14.11 10.21
CA VAL A 142 17.32 -12.82 9.87
C VAL A 142 18.67 -12.68 10.55
N TYR A 143 18.78 -13.12 11.81
CA TYR A 143 20.05 -13.10 12.53
C TYR A 143 21.09 -14.02 11.88
N GLN A 144 20.72 -15.26 11.50
CA GLN A 144 21.64 -16.16 10.81
C GLN A 144 22.10 -15.61 9.46
N GLU A 145 21.19 -15.03 8.67
CA GLU A 145 21.56 -14.36 7.40
C GLU A 145 22.57 -13.22 7.63
N TYR A 146 22.44 -12.45 8.72
CA TYR A 146 23.38 -11.37 9.04
C TYR A 146 24.70 -11.87 9.61
N VAL A 147 24.69 -12.95 10.39
CA VAL A 147 25.92 -13.60 10.87
C VAL A 147 26.72 -14.11 9.67
N GLU A 148 26.07 -14.78 8.71
CA GLU A 148 26.73 -15.27 7.49
C GLU A 148 27.28 -14.13 6.63
N LYS A 149 26.54 -13.03 6.50
CA LYS A 149 26.88 -11.94 5.56
C LYS A 149 27.82 -10.89 6.15
N TYR A 150 27.74 -10.62 7.45
CA TYR A 150 28.42 -9.49 8.09
C TYR A 150 29.29 -9.89 9.30
N GLY A 151 29.25 -11.16 9.71
CA GLY A 151 29.89 -11.64 10.92
C GLY A 151 29.07 -11.36 12.17
N ARG A 152 29.35 -12.10 13.25
CA ARG A 152 28.55 -12.12 14.47
C ARG A 152 28.41 -10.74 15.13
N ASP A 153 29.52 -10.01 15.29
CA ASP A 153 29.50 -8.71 15.97
C ASP A 153 28.67 -7.65 15.21
N ASN A 154 28.70 -7.67 13.88
CA ASN A 154 27.85 -6.78 13.07
C ASN A 154 26.40 -7.25 13.05
N ALA A 155 26.15 -8.57 13.05
CA ALA A 155 24.80 -9.10 13.15
C ALA A 155 24.16 -8.73 14.50
N ASP A 156 24.92 -8.83 15.59
CA ASP A 156 24.49 -8.42 16.94
C ASP A 156 24.13 -6.93 16.98
N TYR A 157 24.99 -6.06 16.41
CA TYR A 157 24.70 -4.62 16.29
C TYR A 157 23.48 -4.32 15.41
N LEU A 158 23.35 -4.98 14.25
CA LEU A 158 22.20 -4.81 13.36
C LEU A 158 20.91 -5.27 14.03
N MET A 159 20.95 -6.35 14.79
CA MET A 159 19.81 -6.84 15.56
C MET A 159 19.45 -5.92 16.72
N GLU A 160 20.42 -5.30 17.39
CA GLU A 160 20.19 -4.29 18.42
C GLU A 160 19.50 -3.06 17.82
N VAL A 161 19.99 -2.57 16.67
CA VAL A 161 19.38 -1.44 15.95
C VAL A 161 17.96 -1.79 15.46
N MET A 162 17.74 -2.99 14.93
CA MET A 162 16.41 -3.46 14.51
C MET A 162 15.46 -3.69 15.70
N GLY A 163 16.00 -4.19 16.82
CA GLY A 163 15.29 -4.33 18.08
C GLY A 163 14.86 -2.98 18.65
N ALA A 164 15.72 -1.97 18.55
CA ALA A 164 15.39 -0.58 18.90
C ALA A 164 14.27 -0.04 17.99
N TRP A 165 14.28 -0.31 16.69
CA TRP A 165 13.20 0.10 15.77
C TRP A 165 11.84 -0.55 16.10
N ARG A 166 11.84 -1.83 16.50
CA ARG A 166 10.62 -2.52 16.98
C ARG A 166 10.19 -2.04 18.38
N ALA A 167 11.11 -1.54 19.21
CA ALA A 167 10.85 -0.98 20.53
C ALA A 167 10.15 0.40 20.51
N HIS A 168 9.85 0.96 19.34
CA HIS A 168 9.24 2.29 19.20
C HIS A 168 7.76 2.29 18.81
N TYR A 169 7.15 1.14 18.48
CA TYR A 169 5.70 1.11 18.34
C TYR A 169 5.06 1.41 19.69
N SER A 170 4.19 2.41 19.70
CA SER A 170 3.51 2.93 20.90
C SER A 170 2.02 3.18 20.65
N ARG A 171 1.57 3.09 19.39
CA ARG A 171 0.18 3.34 19.00
C ARG A 171 -0.34 2.26 18.07
N ALA A 172 -1.55 1.77 18.36
CA ALA A 172 -2.39 1.01 17.46
C ALA A 172 -3.47 1.93 16.89
N ALA A 173 -3.34 2.31 15.61
CA ALA A 173 -4.31 3.18 14.95
C ALA A 173 -5.25 2.34 14.08
N TYR A 174 -6.54 2.31 14.42
CA TYR A 174 -7.58 1.69 13.61
C TYR A 174 -8.25 2.72 12.71
N ILE A 175 -8.08 2.60 11.40
CA ILE A 175 -8.70 3.50 10.42
C ILE A 175 -10.07 2.91 10.03
N GLU A 176 -11.13 3.65 10.32
CA GLU A 176 -12.51 3.33 9.94
C GLU A 176 -12.93 4.14 8.72
N ALA A 177 -13.31 3.51 7.61
CA ALA A 177 -13.84 4.23 6.45
C ALA A 177 -15.22 4.84 6.75
N GLU A 178 -15.32 6.16 6.93
CA GLU A 178 -16.58 6.81 7.33
C GLU A 178 -17.69 6.68 6.28
N GLU A 179 -17.33 6.59 4.99
CA GLU A 179 -18.30 6.52 3.91
C GLU A 179 -18.83 5.10 3.64
N MET A 180 -18.27 4.09 4.28
CA MET A 180 -18.62 2.69 4.03
C MET A 180 -18.72 1.91 5.35
N PRO A 181 -19.92 1.43 5.74
CA PRO A 181 -20.06 0.60 6.92
C PRO A 181 -19.34 -0.73 6.70
N LEU A 182 -18.31 -0.98 7.52
CA LEU A 182 -17.54 -2.23 7.55
C LEU A 182 -17.77 -2.97 8.87
N PRO A 183 -17.49 -4.29 8.94
CA PRO A 183 -17.48 -4.99 10.21
C PRO A 183 -16.55 -4.32 11.22
N ASP A 184 -17.02 -4.22 12.47
CA ASP A 184 -16.30 -3.55 13.53
C ASP A 184 -15.26 -4.49 14.15
N TYR A 185 -14.00 -4.07 14.11
CA TYR A 185 -12.85 -4.76 14.70
C TYR A 185 -12.21 -3.99 15.86
N VAL A 186 -12.84 -2.93 16.36
CA VAL A 186 -12.29 -2.06 17.43
C VAL A 186 -11.89 -2.88 18.65
N ALA A 187 -12.76 -3.78 19.14
CA ALA A 187 -12.48 -4.60 20.32
C ALA A 187 -11.22 -5.48 20.13
N GLN A 188 -11.07 -6.08 18.93
CA GLN A 188 -9.89 -6.89 18.61
C GLN A 188 -8.63 -6.03 18.61
N VAL A 189 -8.66 -4.83 18.01
CA VAL A 189 -7.47 -3.95 17.96
C VAL A 189 -7.12 -3.40 19.35
N GLN A 190 -8.12 -3.06 20.17
CA GLN A 190 -7.92 -2.66 21.57
C GLN A 190 -7.23 -3.76 22.39
N GLU A 191 -7.64 -5.02 22.20
CA GLU A 191 -6.98 -6.15 22.85
C GLU A 191 -5.52 -6.29 22.39
N GLN A 192 -5.25 -6.18 21.08
CA GLN A 192 -3.89 -6.24 20.55
C GLN A 192 -3.01 -5.09 21.05
N ALA A 193 -3.57 -3.89 21.20
CA ALA A 193 -2.89 -2.73 21.76
C ALA A 193 -2.57 -2.95 23.24
N ALA A 194 -3.54 -3.39 24.04
CA ALA A 194 -3.36 -3.66 25.46
C ALA A 194 -2.30 -4.72 25.72
N ARG A 195 -2.31 -5.82 24.95
CA ARG A 195 -1.28 -6.89 25.04
C ARG A 195 0.14 -6.40 24.77
N ARG A 196 0.30 -5.35 23.96
CA ARG A 196 1.59 -4.78 23.57
C ARG A 196 1.96 -3.51 24.34
N GLY A 197 1.09 -3.05 25.25
CA GLY A 197 1.28 -1.78 25.96
C GLY A 197 1.18 -0.54 25.06
N TRP A 198 0.47 -0.64 23.94
CA TRP A 198 0.25 0.47 23.00
C TRP A 198 -1.01 1.26 23.34
N VAL A 199 -1.00 2.55 23.01
CA VAL A 199 -2.20 3.41 23.01
C VAL A 199 -3.07 3.01 21.82
N PHE A 200 -4.34 2.72 22.08
CA PHE A 200 -5.32 2.54 21.02
C PHE A 200 -5.89 3.88 20.57
N GLU A 201 -5.96 4.10 19.27
CA GLU A 201 -6.62 5.25 18.67
C GLU A 201 -7.49 4.81 17.49
N LYS A 202 -8.71 5.36 17.39
CA LYS A 202 -9.60 5.18 16.25
C LYS A 202 -9.53 6.44 15.39
N LEU A 203 -9.18 6.27 14.12
CA LEU A 203 -9.06 7.35 13.15
C LEU A 203 -10.18 7.24 12.12
N ALA A 204 -10.86 8.36 11.86
CA ALA A 204 -11.82 8.51 10.79
C ALA A 204 -11.11 8.46 9.42
N GLY A 205 -11.18 7.40 8.65
CA GLY A 205 -10.63 7.30 7.29
C GLY A 205 -11.59 7.83 6.22
N SER A 206 -11.07 7.95 4.99
CA SER A 206 -11.87 8.34 3.83
C SER A 206 -11.46 7.56 2.60
N ILE A 207 -12.44 7.01 1.88
CA ILE A 207 -12.20 6.31 0.60
C ILE A 207 -12.05 7.25 -0.59
N ILE A 208 -12.01 8.57 -0.38
CA ILE A 208 -12.03 9.59 -1.44
C ILE A 208 -11.00 9.36 -2.53
N ILE A 209 -9.76 9.01 -2.19
CA ILE A 209 -8.70 8.76 -3.17
C ILE A 209 -9.05 7.56 -4.05
N LEU A 210 -9.53 6.47 -3.46
CA LEU A 210 -9.87 5.27 -4.21
C LEU A 210 -11.13 5.48 -5.07
N ARG A 211 -12.13 6.19 -4.52
CA ARG A 211 -13.34 6.57 -5.25
C ARG A 211 -12.99 7.42 -6.47
N ASP A 212 -12.21 8.48 -6.29
CA ASP A 212 -11.85 9.39 -7.39
C ASP A 212 -10.93 8.72 -8.43
N LEU A 213 -10.07 7.78 -8.00
CA LEU A 213 -9.30 6.93 -8.91
C LEU A 213 -10.22 6.13 -9.85
N ILE A 214 -11.24 5.48 -9.29
CA ILE A 214 -12.17 4.58 -9.98
C ILE A 214 -13.21 5.33 -10.81
N GLU A 215 -13.62 6.51 -10.37
CA GLU A 215 -14.60 7.36 -11.05
C GLU A 215 -13.98 8.29 -12.10
N GLY A 216 -12.66 8.21 -12.33
CA GLY A 216 -12.01 8.99 -13.37
C GLY A 216 -11.72 10.46 -13.02
N ARG A 217 -11.80 10.83 -11.73
CA ARG A 217 -11.61 12.21 -11.24
C ARG A 217 -10.15 12.47 -10.88
N TRP A 218 -9.28 12.45 -11.88
CA TRP A 218 -7.83 12.49 -11.67
C TRP A 218 -7.27 13.92 -11.69
N ASP A 219 -7.41 14.64 -10.58
CA ASP A 219 -6.67 15.90 -10.40
C ASP A 219 -5.16 15.64 -10.23
N ASP A 220 -4.35 16.61 -10.69
CA ASP A 220 -2.90 16.47 -10.69
C ASP A 220 -2.27 16.53 -9.28
N GLU A 221 -2.98 17.02 -8.27
CA GLU A 221 -2.48 17.09 -6.90
C GLU A 221 -2.44 15.71 -6.24
N ARG A 222 -3.44 14.87 -6.51
CA ARG A 222 -3.61 13.54 -5.93
C ARG A 222 -3.23 12.40 -6.86
N PHE A 223 -3.20 12.63 -8.17
CA PHE A 223 -2.94 11.57 -9.16
C PHE A 223 -1.82 11.93 -10.12
N LEU A 224 -1.16 10.88 -10.60
CA LEU A 224 -0.24 10.94 -11.73
C LEU A 224 -0.83 10.09 -12.86
N ILE A 225 -1.01 10.71 -14.03
CA ILE A 225 -1.30 10.00 -15.28
C ILE A 225 0.03 9.73 -15.97
N VAL A 226 0.30 8.47 -16.28
CA VAL A 226 1.52 7.99 -16.94
C VAL A 226 1.15 7.57 -18.36
N SER A 227 1.81 8.16 -19.34
CA SER A 227 1.62 7.87 -20.75
C SER A 227 2.10 6.46 -21.08
N PRO A 228 1.56 5.82 -22.13
CA PRO A 228 2.09 4.54 -22.60
C PRO A 228 3.61 4.59 -22.82
N ARG A 229 4.30 3.49 -22.51
CA ARG A 229 5.76 3.31 -22.63
C ARG A 229 6.62 4.19 -21.71
N ARG A 230 6.02 4.98 -20.85
CA ARG A 230 6.73 5.76 -19.84
C ARG A 230 6.69 5.03 -18.50
N THR A 231 7.61 5.38 -17.62
CA THR A 231 7.82 4.70 -16.34
C THR A 231 7.59 5.62 -15.16
N LEU A 232 7.42 5.03 -13.97
CA LEU A 232 7.28 5.74 -12.71
C LEU A 232 8.60 5.80 -11.96
N VAL A 233 8.98 6.98 -11.48
CA VAL A 233 10.12 7.18 -10.59
C VAL A 233 9.71 7.99 -9.36
N PRO A 234 10.28 7.72 -8.18
CA PRO A 234 9.99 8.49 -6.99
C PRO A 234 10.55 9.91 -7.13
N THR A 235 9.92 10.85 -6.42
CA THR A 235 10.47 12.17 -6.15
C THR A 235 10.64 12.35 -4.64
N TYR A 236 11.52 13.27 -4.27
CA TYR A 236 11.78 13.61 -2.86
C TYR A 236 11.16 14.96 -2.51
N ASP A 237 9.93 15.17 -2.98
CA ASP A 237 9.13 16.38 -2.80
C ASP A 237 7.64 16.01 -2.61
N ALA A 238 6.78 17.02 -2.49
CA ALA A 238 5.33 16.83 -2.27
C ALA A 238 4.59 16.11 -3.43
N ARG A 239 5.24 15.89 -4.58
CA ARG A 239 4.65 15.13 -5.70
C ARG A 239 4.76 13.63 -5.51
N ILE A 240 5.69 13.14 -4.68
CA ILE A 240 5.99 11.74 -4.32
C ILE A 240 6.47 10.87 -5.50
N ILE A 241 5.84 11.01 -6.67
CA ILE A 241 6.07 10.18 -7.84
C ILE A 241 5.93 11.02 -9.10
N ARG A 242 6.74 10.75 -10.11
CA ARG A 242 6.64 11.40 -11.42
C ARG A 242 6.84 10.39 -12.53
N GLU A 243 6.46 10.80 -13.73
CA GLU A 243 6.78 10.08 -14.95
C GLU A 243 8.24 10.33 -15.37
N ALA A 244 8.86 9.34 -16.00
CA ALA A 244 10.14 9.43 -16.69
C ALA A 244 10.12 8.60 -17.98
N ASP A 245 11.13 8.79 -18.84
CA ASP A 245 11.37 7.91 -19.98
C ASP A 245 11.68 6.48 -19.50
N SER A 246 11.08 5.49 -20.16
CA SER A 246 11.44 4.09 -19.92
C SER A 246 12.87 3.87 -20.44
N PRO A 247 13.75 3.19 -19.66
CA PRO A 247 15.10 2.87 -20.12
C PRO A 247 15.15 1.98 -21.39
N GLU A 248 14.05 1.32 -21.73
CA GLU A 248 13.93 0.40 -22.88
C GLU A 248 13.18 1.03 -24.08
N GLY A 249 13.40 2.33 -24.33
CA GLY A 249 12.80 3.07 -25.45
C GLY A 249 13.11 2.52 -26.85
#